data_AF-A0A6C0C420-F1
#
_entry.id   AF-A0A6C0C420-F1
#
_cell.length_a   1.000
_cell.length_b   1.000
_cell.length_c   1.000
_cell.angle_alpha   90.00
_cell.angle_beta   90.00
_cell.angle_gamma   90.00
#
_symmetry.space_group_name_H-M   'P 1'
#
loop_
_entity.id
_entity.type
_entity.pdbx_description
1 polymer ?
#
loop_
_entity_poly.entity_id
_entity_poly.type
_entity_poly.pdbx_seq_one_letter_code
_entity_poly.pdbx_strand_id
1 'polypeptide(L)'
;MKYLDKKLKNTWLTLINDKVQMLNNSKIFAGIMIIILNISSRFVNLKLSKTMESYLKHSFSKQILVFAITWMGSRDIYIALCITIIFIVLTEFILNEESNYCCLSESFQDYHLSLDKNGDGVISKEEIEHAQKILEKVAKQQK
;
A
#
# COMPACT_ATOMS: atom_id res chain seq x y z
N MET A 1 -38.44 9.24 -20.85
CA MET A 1 -37.22 9.75 -20.15
C MET A 1 -36.23 8.63 -19.76
N LYS A 2 -36.65 7.54 -19.09
CA LYS A 2 -35.76 6.41 -18.69
C LYS A 2 -34.98 5.72 -19.85
N TYR A 3 -35.55 5.66 -21.05
CA TYR A 3 -34.91 5.03 -22.22
C TYR A 3 -33.71 5.83 -22.75
N LEU A 4 -33.79 7.16 -22.71
CA LEU A 4 -32.72 8.07 -23.12
C LEU A 4 -31.55 8.02 -22.15
N ASP A 5 -31.82 7.99 -20.83
CA ASP A 5 -30.78 7.85 -19.81
C ASP A 5 -30.04 6.51 -19.93
N LYS A 6 -30.76 5.41 -20.18
CA LYS A 6 -30.15 4.08 -20.40
C LYS A 6 -29.27 4.06 -21.67
N LYS A 7 -29.74 4.66 -22.76
CA LYS A 7 -28.96 4.74 -24.01
C LYS A 7 -27.70 5.59 -23.82
N LEU A 8 -27.83 6.73 -23.14
CA LEU A 8 -26.72 7.63 -22.85
C LEU A 8 -25.67 6.93 -21.97
N LYS A 9 -26.08 6.27 -20.88
CA LYS A 9 -25.19 5.48 -20.03
C LYS A 9 -24.46 4.39 -20.79
N ASN A 10 -25.16 3.65 -21.64
CA ASN A 10 -24.53 2.60 -22.45
C ASN A 10 -23.48 3.19 -23.40
N THR A 11 -23.74 4.33 -24.02
CA THR A 11 -22.76 5.01 -24.87
C THR A 11 -21.53 5.48 -24.10
N TRP A 12 -21.69 6.04 -22.90
CA TRP A 12 -20.56 6.43 -22.06
C TRP A 12 -19.74 5.23 -21.60
N LEU A 13 -20.41 4.13 -21.19
CA LEU A 13 -19.74 2.90 -20.78
C LEU A 13 -18.95 2.26 -21.91
N THR A 14 -19.49 2.23 -23.13
CA THR A 14 -18.76 1.73 -24.31
C THR A 14 -17.56 2.60 -24.63
N LEU A 15 -17.72 3.93 -24.59
CA LEU A 15 -16.61 4.87 -24.83
C LEU A 15 -15.47 4.69 -23.82
N ILE A 16 -15.79 4.50 -22.54
CA ILE A 16 -14.78 4.26 -21.50
C ILE A 16 -14.09 2.92 -21.73
N ASN A 17 -14.86 1.85 -21.95
CA ASN A 17 -14.30 0.53 -22.22
C ASN A 17 -13.36 0.55 -23.43
N ASP A 18 -13.73 1.22 -24.52
CA ASP A 18 -12.90 1.33 -25.71
C ASP A 18 -11.57 2.03 -25.41
N LYS A 19 -11.60 3.12 -24.62
CA LYS A 19 -10.36 3.80 -24.17
C LYS A 19 -9.51 2.93 -23.26
N VAL A 20 -10.11 2.17 -22.36
CA VAL A 20 -9.40 1.24 -21.47
C VAL A 20 -8.75 0.12 -22.29
N GLN A 21 -9.44 -0.43 -23.28
CA GLN A 21 -8.89 -1.45 -24.17
C GLN A 21 -7.74 -0.92 -25.02
N MET A 22 -7.83 0.34 -25.47
CA MET A 22 -6.70 1.02 -26.14
C MET A 22 -5.48 1.16 -25.23
N LEU A 23 -5.68 1.47 -23.94
CA LEU A 23 -4.60 1.57 -22.96
C LEU A 23 -3.98 0.21 -22.64
N ASN A 24 -4.80 -0.83 -22.43
CA ASN A 24 -4.33 -2.20 -22.20
C ASN A 24 -3.39 -2.69 -23.31
N ASN A 25 -3.68 -2.33 -24.55
CA ASN A 25 -2.86 -2.71 -25.72
C ASN A 25 -1.72 -1.73 -26.05
N SER A 26 -1.63 -0.60 -25.34
CA SER A 26 -0.62 0.42 -25.61
C SER A 26 0.77 -0.02 -25.15
N LYS A 27 1.73 0.02 -26.09
CA LYS A 27 3.16 -0.21 -25.80
C LYS A 27 3.76 0.88 -24.93
N ILE A 28 3.26 2.12 -25.06
CA ILE A 28 3.69 3.26 -24.24
C ILE A 28 3.29 3.01 -22.79
N PHE A 29 2.05 2.58 -22.57
CA PHE A 29 1.55 2.26 -21.23
C PHE A 29 2.34 1.10 -20.61
N ALA A 30 2.67 0.07 -21.41
CA ALA A 30 3.55 -1.01 -20.98
C ALA A 30 4.94 -0.50 -20.55
N GLY A 31 5.55 0.39 -21.32
CA GLY A 31 6.82 1.02 -20.98
C GLY A 31 6.77 1.81 -19.67
N ILE A 32 5.70 2.58 -19.45
CA ILE A 32 5.48 3.30 -18.19
C ILE A 32 5.41 2.33 -17.01
N MET A 33 4.67 1.22 -17.15
CA MET A 33 4.57 0.22 -16.10
C MET A 33 5.91 -0.44 -15.79
N ILE A 34 6.71 -0.79 -16.80
CA ILE A 34 8.08 -1.31 -16.60
C ILE A 34 8.95 -0.31 -15.83
N ILE A 35 8.85 0.99 -16.15
CA ILE A 35 9.57 2.04 -15.43
C ILE A 35 9.09 2.11 -13.98
N ILE A 36 7.78 2.09 -13.72
CA ILE A 36 7.22 2.07 -12.37
C ILE A 36 7.78 0.89 -11.59
N LEU A 37 7.81 -0.32 -12.15
CA LEU A 37 8.38 -1.50 -11.48
C LEU A 37 9.89 -1.37 -11.21
N ASN A 38 10.64 -0.77 -12.15
CA ASN A 38 12.08 -0.57 -11.97
C ASN A 38 12.40 0.49 -10.92
N ILE A 39 11.61 1.56 -10.87
CA ILE A 39 11.73 2.57 -9.81
C ILE A 39 11.33 1.92 -8.48
N SER A 40 10.30 1.05 -8.49
CA SER A 40 9.78 0.27 -7.34
C SER A 40 10.87 -0.52 -6.60
N SER A 41 11.78 -1.18 -7.33
CA SER A 41 12.89 -1.91 -6.73
C SER A 41 13.98 -1.01 -6.10
N ARG A 42 14.05 0.26 -6.54
CA ARG A 42 15.03 1.26 -6.08
C ARG A 42 14.46 2.35 -5.15
N PHE A 43 13.16 2.37 -4.81
CA PHE A 43 12.59 3.42 -3.93
C PHE A 43 13.22 3.48 -2.55
N VAL A 44 13.97 2.47 -2.12
CA VAL A 44 14.78 2.53 -0.90
C VAL A 44 15.91 3.59 -0.99
N ASN A 45 16.30 4.04 -2.20
CA ASN A 45 17.44 4.96 -2.42
C ASN A 45 17.15 6.14 -3.38
N LEU A 46 15.90 6.47 -3.66
CA LEU A 46 15.58 7.60 -4.54
C LEU A 46 15.60 8.93 -3.77
N LYS A 47 16.53 9.83 -4.13
CA LYS A 47 16.52 11.25 -3.72
C LYS A 47 15.40 12.00 -4.44
N LEU A 48 14.16 11.74 -4.05
CA LEU A 48 12.99 12.45 -4.56
C LEU A 48 12.87 13.81 -3.86
N SER A 49 12.27 14.79 -4.54
CA SER A 49 11.89 16.07 -3.90
C SER A 49 11.07 15.80 -2.64
N LYS A 50 11.28 16.57 -1.56
CA LYS A 50 10.64 16.36 -0.24
C LYS A 50 9.12 16.11 -0.33
N THR A 51 8.45 16.76 -1.27
CA THR A 51 7.01 16.56 -1.55
C THR A 51 6.73 15.17 -2.10
N MET A 52 7.46 14.76 -3.12
CA MET A 52 7.30 13.45 -3.77
C MET A 52 7.72 12.30 -2.82
N GLU A 53 8.76 12.51 -2.01
CA GLU A 53 9.15 11.59 -0.94
C GLU A 53 8.01 11.37 0.06
N SER A 54 7.32 12.43 0.49
CA SER A 54 6.15 12.31 1.38
C SER A 54 5.00 11.55 0.72
N TYR A 55 4.68 11.81 -0.55
CA TYR A 55 3.65 11.07 -1.28
C TYR A 55 3.97 9.58 -1.44
N LEU A 56 5.26 9.23 -1.49
CA LEU A 56 5.73 7.87 -1.69
C LEU A 56 6.03 7.13 -0.37
N LYS A 57 6.24 7.85 0.74
CA LYS A 57 6.43 7.27 2.09
C LYS A 57 5.17 6.63 2.66
N HIS A 58 4.00 7.02 2.16
CA HIS A 58 2.70 6.50 2.60
C HIS A 58 2.23 5.28 1.78
N SER A 59 1.20 4.59 2.27
CA SER A 59 0.58 3.38 1.68
C SER A 59 0.27 3.46 0.18
N PHE A 60 0.14 4.67 -0.36
CA PHE A 60 -0.08 4.95 -1.77
C PHE A 60 1.00 4.36 -2.71
N SER A 61 2.28 4.36 -2.31
CA SER A 61 3.34 3.78 -3.13
C SER A 61 3.21 2.26 -3.27
N LYS A 62 2.81 1.58 -2.18
CA LYS A 62 2.57 0.13 -2.16
C LYS A 62 1.40 -0.24 -3.08
N GLN A 63 0.33 0.54 -3.06
CA GLN A 63 -0.85 0.32 -3.90
C GLN A 63 -0.53 0.46 -5.39
N ILE A 64 0.24 1.50 -5.79
CA ILE A 64 0.70 1.67 -7.17
C ILE A 64 1.57 0.51 -7.63
N LEU A 65 2.44 -0.01 -6.75
CA LEU A 65 3.30 -1.14 -7.06
C LEU A 65 2.49 -2.42 -7.31
N VAL A 66 1.55 -2.73 -6.41
CA VAL A 66 0.66 -3.90 -6.57
C VAL A 66 -0.11 -3.80 -7.87
N PHE A 67 -0.70 -2.63 -8.15
CA PHE A 67 -1.38 -2.38 -9.42
C PHE A 67 -0.49 -2.65 -10.63
N ALA A 68 0.74 -2.11 -10.62
CA ALA A 68 1.65 -2.23 -11.75
C ALA A 68 2.11 -3.68 -11.97
N ILE A 69 2.39 -4.44 -10.91
CA ILE A 69 2.76 -5.87 -10.99
C ILE A 69 1.58 -6.69 -11.52
N THR A 70 0.38 -6.48 -10.99
CA THR A 70 -0.80 -7.22 -11.43
C THR A 70 -1.16 -6.89 -12.87
N TRP A 71 -1.09 -5.62 -13.28
CA TRP A 71 -1.32 -5.25 -14.66
C TRP A 71 -0.25 -5.83 -15.59
N MET A 72 1.01 -5.92 -15.16
CA MET A 72 2.07 -6.53 -15.96
C MET A 72 1.80 -8.01 -16.26
N GLY A 73 1.28 -8.75 -15.28
CA GLY A 73 0.92 -10.17 -15.47
C GLY A 73 -0.40 -10.40 -16.20
N SER A 74 -1.43 -9.57 -15.92
CA SER A 74 -2.79 -9.75 -16.47
C SER A 74 -3.01 -9.05 -17.81
N ARG A 75 -2.27 -7.97 -18.08
CA ARG A 75 -2.47 -7.06 -19.23
C ARG A 75 -3.86 -6.40 -19.27
N ASP A 76 -4.59 -6.41 -18.16
CA ASP A 76 -5.93 -5.85 -18.06
C ASP A 76 -6.07 -4.90 -16.85
N ILE A 77 -6.37 -3.63 -17.10
CA ILE A 77 -6.62 -2.61 -16.08
C ILE A 77 -7.76 -3.01 -15.13
N TYR A 78 -8.82 -3.66 -15.61
CA TYR A 78 -9.95 -4.04 -14.74
C TYR A 78 -9.53 -5.08 -13.71
N ILE A 79 -8.80 -6.10 -14.15
CA ILE A 79 -8.26 -7.15 -13.26
C ILE A 79 -7.27 -6.55 -12.27
N ALA A 80 -6.37 -5.69 -12.74
CA ALA A 80 -5.37 -5.03 -11.91
C ALA A 80 -6.01 -4.15 -10.82
N LEU A 81 -7.03 -3.36 -11.17
CA LEU A 81 -7.76 -2.54 -10.20
C LEU A 81 -8.51 -3.41 -9.18
N CYS A 82 -9.22 -4.45 -9.62
CA CYS A 82 -9.93 -5.35 -8.70
C CYS A 82 -8.99 -5.97 -7.68
N ILE A 83 -7.85 -6.51 -8.13
CA ILE A 83 -6.85 -7.11 -7.23
C ILE A 83 -6.23 -6.07 -6.31
N THR A 84 -5.96 -4.86 -6.80
CA THR A 84 -5.43 -3.77 -5.97
C THR A 84 -6.43 -3.37 -4.89
N ILE A 85 -7.72 -3.29 -5.21
CA ILE A 85 -8.77 -2.99 -4.22
C ILE A 85 -8.85 -4.09 -3.18
N ILE A 86 -8.82 -5.37 -3.59
CA ILE A 86 -8.78 -6.50 -2.66
C ILE A 86 -7.55 -6.39 -1.76
N PHE A 87 -6.37 -6.10 -2.32
CA PHE A 87 -5.15 -5.90 -1.56
C PHE A 87 -5.30 -4.77 -0.53
N ILE A 88 -5.86 -3.62 -0.92
CA ILE A 88 -6.11 -2.49 -0.01
C ILE A 88 -7.02 -2.92 1.13
N VAL A 89 -8.13 -3.59 0.83
CA VAL A 89 -9.08 -4.07 1.85
C VAL A 89 -8.37 -5.03 2.82
N LEU A 90 -7.58 -5.96 2.29
CA LEU A 90 -6.82 -6.88 3.13
C LEU A 90 -5.83 -6.13 4.03
N THR A 91 -5.02 -5.22 3.48
CA THR A 91 -3.95 -4.58 4.24
C THR A 91 -4.41 -3.46 5.17
N GLU A 92 -5.46 -2.72 4.81
CA GLU A 92 -5.92 -1.56 5.59
C GLU A 92 -7.04 -1.91 6.56
N PHE A 93 -7.80 -2.98 6.32
CA PHE A 93 -8.93 -3.37 7.16
C PHE A 93 -8.74 -4.71 7.88
N ILE A 94 -8.41 -5.78 7.15
CA ILE A 94 -8.36 -7.14 7.72
C ILE A 94 -7.07 -7.38 8.50
N LEU A 95 -5.96 -6.87 7.97
CA LEU A 95 -4.62 -7.08 8.51
C LEU A 95 -4.07 -5.88 9.28
N ASN A 96 -4.89 -4.86 9.48
CA ASN A 96 -4.50 -3.64 10.18
C ASN A 96 -4.95 -3.73 11.64
N GLU A 97 -3.99 -3.76 12.56
CA GLU A 97 -4.23 -3.89 14.01
C GLU A 97 -5.03 -2.72 14.59
N GLU A 98 -4.98 -1.54 13.96
CA GLU A 98 -5.76 -0.36 14.36
C GLU A 98 -7.19 -0.33 13.78
N SER A 99 -7.53 -1.26 12.87
CA SER A 99 -8.85 -1.34 12.26
C SER A 99 -9.82 -2.13 13.14
N ASN A 100 -11.04 -1.62 13.30
CA ASN A 100 -12.14 -2.32 14.00
C ASN A 100 -12.50 -3.69 13.38
N TYR A 101 -12.00 -3.99 12.18
CA TYR A 101 -12.24 -5.24 11.46
C TYR A 101 -10.99 -6.13 11.37
N CYS A 102 -9.96 -5.89 12.20
CA CYS A 102 -8.78 -6.72 12.26
C CYS A 102 -9.16 -8.18 12.58
N CYS A 103 -8.75 -9.11 11.71
CA CYS A 103 -9.03 -10.54 11.87
C CYS A 103 -7.81 -11.31 12.42
N LEU A 104 -6.70 -10.62 12.74
CA LEU A 104 -5.52 -11.25 13.35
C LEU A 104 -5.77 -11.54 14.83
N SER A 105 -5.40 -12.76 15.25
CA SER A 105 -5.37 -13.18 16.65
C SER A 105 -4.39 -12.31 17.45
N GLU A 106 -4.71 -12.00 18.71
CA GLU A 106 -3.84 -11.23 19.64
C GLU A 106 -2.42 -11.80 19.72
N SER A 107 -2.26 -13.13 19.66
CA SER A 107 -0.95 -13.80 19.64
C SER A 107 -0.06 -13.44 18.44
N PHE A 108 -0.63 -12.92 17.34
CA PHE A 108 0.11 -12.45 16.18
C PHE A 108 0.43 -10.95 16.26
N GLN A 109 -0.38 -10.19 17.00
CA GLN A 109 -0.19 -8.75 17.25
C GLN A 109 0.93 -8.53 18.29
N ASP A 110 1.02 -9.41 19.29
CA ASP A 110 2.06 -9.37 20.33
C ASP A 110 3.49 -9.57 19.78
N TYR A 111 3.65 -10.13 18.58
CA TYR A 111 4.97 -10.30 17.94
C TYR A 111 5.66 -8.96 17.60
N HIS A 112 4.91 -7.84 17.51
CA HIS A 112 5.47 -6.50 17.33
C HIS A 112 5.37 -5.61 18.58
N LEU A 113 4.73 -6.10 19.65
CA LEU A 113 4.54 -5.39 20.91
C LEU A 113 5.47 -5.85 22.04
N SER A 114 6.23 -6.93 21.84
CA SER A 114 7.15 -7.39 22.87
C SER A 114 8.37 -6.48 22.99
N LEU A 115 8.56 -5.95 24.20
CA LEU A 115 9.81 -5.35 24.71
C LEU A 115 11.05 -6.26 24.53
N ASP A 116 10.80 -7.53 24.21
CA ASP A 116 11.74 -8.57 23.83
C ASP A 116 12.10 -8.46 22.33
N LYS A 117 13.20 -7.76 22.05
CA LYS A 117 13.78 -7.53 20.72
C LYS A 117 14.43 -8.78 20.14
N ASN A 118 14.77 -9.78 20.96
CA ASN A 118 15.43 -11.02 20.54
C ASN A 118 14.49 -12.24 20.50
N GLY A 119 13.23 -12.10 20.95
CA GLY A 119 12.18 -13.11 20.86
C GLY A 119 12.45 -14.37 21.68
N ASP A 120 13.23 -14.26 22.76
CA ASP A 120 13.60 -15.39 23.61
C ASP A 120 12.66 -15.61 24.81
N GLY A 121 11.65 -14.74 24.98
CA GLY A 121 10.69 -14.75 26.07
C GLY A 121 11.25 -14.19 27.39
N VAL A 122 12.44 -13.58 27.39
CA VAL A 122 13.14 -13.08 28.58
C VAL A 122 13.60 -11.63 28.35
N ILE A 123 13.05 -10.70 29.14
CA ILE A 123 13.45 -9.29 29.06
C ILE A 123 14.91 -9.14 29.52
N SER A 124 15.79 -8.74 28.60
CA SER A 124 17.20 -8.57 28.86
C SER A 124 17.50 -7.28 29.63
N LYS A 125 18.64 -7.24 30.34
CA LYS A 125 19.09 -6.01 31.02
C LYS A 125 19.32 -4.86 30.04
N GLU A 126 19.77 -5.16 28.81
CA GLU A 126 19.99 -4.14 27.79
C GLU A 126 18.67 -3.50 27.33
N GLU A 127 17.58 -4.26 27.29
CA GLU A 127 16.25 -3.78 26.91
C GLU A 127 15.66 -2.85 27.95
N ILE A 128 15.84 -3.18 29.24
CA ILE A 128 15.45 -2.35 30.37
C ILE A 128 16.21 -1.02 30.34
N GLU A 129 17.52 -1.05 30.13
CA GLU A 129 18.35 0.16 30.08
C GLU A 129 17.97 1.07 28.90
N HIS A 130 17.65 0.47 27.75
CA HIS A 130 17.19 1.21 26.58
C HIS A 130 15.83 1.88 26.81
N ALA A 131 14.89 1.18 27.43
CA ALA A 131 13.57 1.72 27.78
C ALA A 131 13.69 2.90 28.77
N GLN A 132 14.54 2.77 29.79
CA GLN A 132 14.81 3.86 30.75
C GLN A 132 15.39 5.10 30.07
N LYS A 133 16.33 4.94 29.13
CA LYS A 133 16.90 6.07 28.37
C LYS A 133 15.86 6.80 27.53
N ILE A 134 14.87 6.10 26.97
CA ILE A 134 13.76 6.73 26.25
C ILE A 134 12.89 7.54 27.21
N LEU A 135 12.52 6.97 28.36
CA LEU A 135 11.71 7.64 29.39
C LEU A 135 12.41 8.91 29.92
N GLU A 136 13.72 8.86 30.16
CA GLU A 136 14.48 10.04 30.58
C GLU A 136 14.50 11.15 29.52
N LYS A 137 14.57 10.80 28.23
CA LYS A 137 14.51 11.79 27.15
C LYS A 137 13.14 12.46 27.07
N VAL A 138 12.06 11.67 27.19
CA VAL A 138 10.68 12.20 27.20
C VAL A 138 10.47 13.13 28.41
N ALA A 139 10.92 12.72 29.60
CA ALA A 139 10.82 13.53 30.81
C ALA A 139 11.60 14.86 30.72
N LYS A 140 12.72 14.89 29.98
CA LYS A 140 13.49 16.11 29.71
C LYS A 140 12.84 17.02 28.66
N GLN A 141 12.02 16.49 27.76
CA GLN A 141 11.29 17.26 26.74
C GLN A 141 9.98 17.85 27.26
N GLN A 142 9.43 17.30 28.36
CA GLN A 142 8.22 17.80 29.02
C GLN A 142 8.50 18.84 30.13
N LYS A 143 9.77 19.19 30.36
CA LYS A 143 10.20 20.33 31.20
C LYS A 143 10.52 21.53 30.33
#